data_AF-A0A3C0Q4B7-F1
#
_entry.id   AF-A0A3C0Q4B7-F1
#
_cell.length_a   1.000
_cell.length_b   1.000
_cell.length_c   1.000
_cell.angle_alpha   90.00
_cell.angle_beta   90.00
_cell.angle_gamma   90.00
#
_symmetry.space_group_name_H-M   'P 1'
#
loop_
_entity.id
_entity.type
_entity.pdbx_description
1 polymer ?
#
loop_
_entity_poly.entity_id
_entity_poly.type
_entity_poly.pdbx_seq_one_letter_code
_entity_poly.pdbx_strand_id
1 'polypeptide(L)' 'DKPCGGFQEYRVYSLKSVDEPALLRKIDDYNRLDKENNLKNNKVSTCEFLMQPATSCVDNQCMAAPAHTPPLLK' A
#
# COMPACT_ATOMS: atom_id res chain seq x y z
N ASP A 1 9.82 -0.43 -0.60
CA ASP A 1 9.40 -1.85 -0.72
C ASP A 1 9.65 -2.61 0.57
N LYS A 2 8.89 -3.68 0.85
CA LYS A 2 9.23 -4.55 2.00
C LYS A 2 10.60 -5.21 1.77
N PRO A 3 11.46 -5.29 2.79
CA PRO A 3 12.75 -6.00 2.70
C PRO A 3 12.67 -7.43 2.12
N CYS A 4 11.61 -8.19 2.42
CA CYS A 4 11.37 -9.55 1.88
C CYS A 4 10.65 -9.56 0.50
N GLY A 5 10.40 -8.39 -0.10
CA GLY A 5 9.65 -8.24 -1.35
C GLY A 5 8.17 -7.94 -1.15
N GLY A 6 7.57 -7.32 -2.18
CA GLY A 6 6.15 -6.97 -2.21
C GLY A 6 5.83 -5.56 -1.71
N PHE A 7 4.55 -5.18 -1.86
CA PHE A 7 4.03 -3.89 -1.43
C PHE A 7 4.08 -3.75 0.10
N GLN A 8 4.37 -2.54 0.60
CA GLN A 8 4.27 -2.26 2.04
C GLN A 8 2.82 -2.11 2.50
N GLU A 9 1.99 -1.52 1.64
CA GLU A 9 0.61 -1.16 1.96
C GLU A 9 -0.16 -0.76 0.70
N TYR A 10 -1.49 -0.78 0.79
CA TYR A 10 -2.37 -0.14 -0.17
C TYR A 10 -2.84 1.21 0.39
N ARG A 11 -2.99 2.20 -0.50
CA ARG A 11 -3.53 3.52 -0.17
C ARG A 11 -4.62 3.89 -1.18
N VAL A 12 -5.77 4.30 -0.68
CA VAL A 12 -6.89 4.80 -1.49
C VAL A 12 -6.68 6.29 -1.75
N TYR A 13 -6.87 6.73 -2.99
CA TYR A 13 -6.81 8.14 -3.36
C TYR A 13 -7.88 8.48 -4.40
N SER A 14 -8.18 9.78 -4.53
CA SER A 14 -9.24 10.29 -5.41
C SER A 14 -8.69 10.78 -6.73
N LEU A 15 -9.15 10.20 -7.84
CA LEU A 15 -8.79 10.63 -9.21
C LEU A 15 -9.25 12.07 -9.53
N LYS A 16 -10.19 12.63 -8.75
CA LYS A 16 -10.70 13.99 -8.99
C LYS A 16 -9.83 15.10 -8.39
N SER A 17 -9.05 14.78 -7.36
CA SER A 17 -8.34 15.79 -6.54
C SER A 17 -6.84 15.54 -6.45
N VAL A 18 -6.38 14.39 -6.92
CA VAL A 18 -4.98 13.99 -6.89
C VAL A 18 -4.41 14.04 -8.30
N ASP A 19 -3.28 14.71 -8.45
CA ASP A 19 -2.41 14.56 -9.63
C ASP A 19 -1.77 13.17 -9.58
N GLU A 20 -2.45 12.19 -10.18
CA GLU A 20 -2.04 10.79 -10.21
C GLU A 20 -0.63 10.63 -10.81
N PRO A 21 -0.28 11.23 -11.97
CA PRO A 21 1.09 11.17 -12.48
C PRO A 21 2.15 11.68 -11.49
N ALA A 22 1.90 12.80 -10.79
CA ALA A 22 2.84 13.31 -9.80
C ALA A 22 2.92 12.42 -8.56
N LEU A 23 1.79 11.85 -8.12
CA LEU A 23 1.76 10.89 -7.02
C LEU A 23 2.57 9.64 -7.35
N LEU A 24 2.36 9.05 -8.53
CA LEU A 24 3.06 7.82 -8.96
C LEU A 24 4.58 8.04 -9.04
N ARG A 25 5.04 9.16 -9.60
CA ARG A 25 6.47 9.52 -9.60
C ARG A 25 7.07 9.59 -8.19
N LYS A 26 6.35 10.21 -7.25
CA LYS A 26 6.80 10.30 -5.85
C LYS A 26 6.83 8.94 -5.16
N ILE A 27 5.88 8.05 -5.48
CA ILE A 27 5.86 6.68 -4.96
C ILE A 27 7.09 5.90 -5.46
N ASP A 28 7.43 6.02 -6.75
CA ASP A 28 8.60 5.37 -7.32
C ASP A 28 9.90 5.86 -6.66
N ASP A 29 10.05 7.18 -6.51
CA ASP A 29 11.19 7.77 -5.82
C ASP A 29 11.31 7.31 -4.36
N TYR A 30 10.19 7.31 -3.64
CA TYR A 30 10.11 6.84 -2.26
C TYR A 30 10.53 5.36 -2.16
N ASN A 31 9.97 4.50 -3.01
CA ASN A 31 10.25 3.06 -2.98
C ASN A 31 11.73 2.76 -3.27
N ARG A 32 12.34 3.51 -4.19
CA ARG A 32 13.78 3.39 -4.47
C ARG A 32 14.62 3.77 -3.26
N LEU A 33 14.36 4.93 -2.64
CA LEU A 33 15.10 5.39 -1.45
C LEU A 33 14.90 4.45 -0.25
N ASP A 34 13.68 3.96 -0.06
CA ASP A 34 13.35 3.00 1.00
C ASP A 34 14.09 1.67 0.80
N LYS A 35 14.21 1.18 -0.45
CA LYS A 35 15.02 0.00 -0.77
C LYS A 35 16.50 0.20 -0.44
N GLU A 36 17.08 1.33 -0.81
CA GLU A 36 18.47 1.68 -0.46
C GLU A 36 18.67 1.73 1.06
N ASN A 37 17.72 2.33 1.78
CA ASN A 37 17.72 2.39 3.23
C ASN A 37 17.60 1.01 3.90
N ASN A 38 16.77 0.11 3.35
CA ASN A 38 16.60 -1.24 3.84
C ASN A 38 17.89 -2.06 3.70
N LEU A 39 18.57 -1.94 2.55
CA LEU A 39 19.86 -2.58 2.30
C LEU A 39 20.96 -2.03 3.23
N LYS A 40 21.06 -0.69 3.35
CA LYS A 40 22.08 -0.04 4.18
C LYS A 40 21.97 -0.44 5.66
N ASN A 41 20.76 -0.63 6.16
CA ASN A 41 20.49 -0.86 7.57
C ASN A 41 20.14 -2.31 7.92
N ASN A 42 20.32 -3.26 6.98
CA ASN A 42 19.98 -4.68 7.14
C ASN A 42 18.57 -4.87 7.71
N LYS A 43 17.60 -4.10 7.20
CA LYS A 43 16.20 -4.22 7.64
C LYS A 43 15.65 -5.58 7.24
N VAL A 44 14.88 -6.18 8.14
CA VAL A 44 14.13 -7.41 7.90
C VAL A 44 12.65 -7.10 7.99
N SER A 45 11.82 -7.85 7.27
CA SER A 45 10.36 -7.73 7.33
C SER A 45 9.70 -9.07 7.52
N THR A 46 8.44 -9.02 7.93
CA THR A 46 7.54 -10.16 7.97
C THR A 46 7.07 -10.51 6.56
N CYS A 47 6.97 -11.80 6.24
CA CYS A 47 6.44 -12.31 4.98
C CYS A 47 4.91 -12.32 5.01
N GLU A 48 4.32 -11.12 5.12
CA GLU A 48 2.87 -10.94 5.12
C GLU A 48 2.33 -10.77 3.72
N PHE A 49 1.27 -11.54 3.39
CA PHE A 49 0.48 -11.33 2.19
C PHE A 49 -0.53 -10.20 2.43
N LEU A 50 -0.38 -9.08 1.70
CA LEU A 50 -1.32 -7.98 1.76
C LEU A 50 -2.45 -8.19 0.74
N MET A 51 -3.68 -8.31 1.23
CA MET A 51 -4.84 -8.35 0.36
C MET A 51 -5.19 -6.94 -0.12
N GLN A 52 -5.46 -6.81 -1.41
CA GLN A 52 -5.98 -5.57 -1.97
C GLN A 52 -7.31 -5.21 -1.29
N PRO A 53 -7.49 -3.96 -0.80
CA PRO A 53 -8.73 -3.57 -0.16
C PRO A 53 -9.85 -3.44 -1.20
N ALA A 54 -11.05 -3.90 -0.85
CA ALA A 54 -12.26 -3.49 -1.56
C ALA A 54 -12.54 -2.00 -1.27
N THR A 55 -13.24 -1.32 -2.17
CA THR A 55 -13.59 0.11 -2.04
C THR A 55 -15.09 0.30 -2.14
N SER A 56 -15.66 1.20 -1.34
CA SER A 56 -17.06 1.61 -1.40
C SER A 56 -17.21 3.13 -1.47
N CYS A 57 -18.29 3.60 -2.08
CA CYS A 57 -18.68 5.02 -2.03
C CYS A 57 -19.65 5.22 -0.86
N VAL A 58 -19.25 6.00 0.14
CA VAL A 58 -20.06 6.34 1.32
C VAL A 58 -20.06 7.84 1.47
N ASP A 59 -21.24 8.46 1.56
CA ASP A 59 -21.40 9.92 1.67
C ASP A 59 -20.60 10.72 0.62
N ASN A 60 -20.64 10.26 -0.65
CA ASN A 60 -19.88 10.83 -1.77
C ASN A 60 -18.35 10.79 -1.63
N GLN A 61 -17.82 9.96 -0.72
CA GLN A 61 -16.39 9.74 -0.52
C GLN A 61 -16.02 8.29 -0.83
N CYS A 62 -14.89 8.10 -1.52
CA CYS A 62 -14.32 6.78 -1.75
C CYS A 62 -13.63 6.33 -0.45
N MET A 63 -14.16 5.28 0.16
CA MET A 63 -13.62 4.68 1.38
C MET A 63 -13.13 3.27 1.10
N ALA A 64 -12.08 2.84 1.80
CA ALA A 64 -11.74 1.43 1.85
C ALA A 64 -12.90 0.70 2.56
N ALA A 65 -13.46 -0.31 1.90
CA ALA A 65 -14.43 -1.17 2.55
C ALA A 65 -13.75 -1.87 3.74
N PRO A 66 -14.46 -2.11 4.86
CA PRO A 66 -13.90 -2.83 5.99
C PRO A 66 -13.30 -4.14 5.49
N ALA A 67 -12.05 -4.41 5.89
CA ALA A 67 -11.36 -5.62 5.49
C ALA A 67 -12.25 -6.81 5.81
N HIS A 68 -12.53 -7.64 4.80
CA HIS A 68 -13.19 -8.92 5.04
C HIS A 68 -12.24 -9.70 5.95
N THR A 69 -12.63 -9.89 7.21
CA THR A 69 -11.93 -10.83 8.10
C THR A 69 -11.88 -12.16 7.35
N PRO A 70 -10.68 -12.73 7.10
CA PRO A 70 -10.60 -14.10 6.60
C PRO A 70 -11.40 -14.96 7.57
N PRO A 71 -12.25 -15.89 7.10
CA PRO A 71 -12.84 -16.86 8.00
C PRO A 71 -11.68 -17.54 8.74
N LEU A 72 -11.75 -17.55 10.08
CA LEU A 72 -10.87 -18.38 10.90
C LEU A 72 -10.97 -19.80 10.33
N LEU A 73 -9.92 -20.26 9.65
CA LEU A 73 -9.76 -21.66 9.28
C LEU A 73 -9.81 -22.44 10.60
N LYS A 74 -10.93 -23.14 10.83
CA LYS A 74 -11.09 -24.10 11.91
C LYS A 74 -10.20 -25.30 11.67
#